data_AF-E3QMR6-F1
#
_entry.id   AF-E3QMR6-F1
#
_cell.length_a   1.000
_cell.length_b   1.000
_cell.length_c   1.000
_cell.angle_alpha   90.00
_cell.angle_beta   90.00
_cell.angle_gamma   90.00
#
_symmetry.space_group_name_H-M   'P 1'
#
loop_
_entity.id
_entity.type
_entity.pdbx_description
1 polymer ?
#
loop_
_entity_poly.entity_id
_entity_poly.type
_entity_poly.pdbx_seq_one_letter_code
_entity_poly.pdbx_strand_id
1 'polypeptide(L)' 'MQSSNLAITITSYKWDITNPPNNPTYDASKAAVMNLAGQMSLDLRNMVIWVYFLVPGWAFAEGSVSKSGAEKSVAA' A
#
# COMPACT_ATOMS: atom_id res chain seq x y z
N MET A 1 -8.44 -3.84 -33.86
CA MET A 1 -8.54 -4.55 -32.58
C MET A 1 -7.59 -3.87 -31.61
N GLN A 2 -8.11 -3.18 -30.60
CA GLN A 2 -7.27 -2.48 -29.61
C GLN A 2 -6.72 -3.54 -28.67
N SER A 3 -5.42 -3.84 -28.77
CA SER A 3 -4.72 -4.73 -27.84
C SER A 3 -4.79 -4.07 -26.46
N SER A 4 -5.66 -4.57 -25.59
CA SER A 4 -5.74 -4.09 -24.22
C SER A 4 -4.55 -4.65 -23.47
N ASN A 5 -3.47 -3.86 -23.37
CA ASN A 5 -2.40 -4.15 -22.43
C ASN A 5 -3.01 -4.32 -21.03
N LEU A 6 -2.76 -5.45 -20.39
CA LEU A 6 -3.27 -5.74 -19.05
C LEU A 6 -2.25 -5.23 -18.02
N ALA A 7 -2.74 -4.65 -16.93
CA ALA A 7 -1.88 -4.14 -15.86
C ALA A 7 -2.40 -4.57 -14.49
N ILE A 8 -1.48 -5.03 -13.65
CA ILE A 8 -1.71 -5.39 -12.24
C ILE A 8 -0.99 -4.35 -11.40
N THR A 9 -1.74 -3.58 -10.61
CA THR A 9 -1.17 -2.58 -9.69
C THR A 9 -1.40 -3.03 -8.26
N ILE A 10 -0.31 -3.17 -7.52
CA ILE A 10 -0.30 -3.56 -6.11
C ILE A 10 0.14 -2.34 -5.29
N THR A 11 -0.66 -1.95 -4.31
CA THR A 11 -0.38 -0.81 -3.42
C THR A 11 0.06 -1.29 -2.04
N SER A 12 1.20 -0.78 -1.58
CA SER A 12 1.74 -0.98 -0.23
C SER A 12 1.97 0.37 0.45
N TYR A 13 2.61 0.43 1.62
CA TYR A 13 2.83 1.66 2.36
C TYR A 13 4.27 1.78 2.83
N LYS A 14 4.78 3.01 2.95
CA LYS A 14 6.18 3.27 3.29
C LYS A 14 6.69 2.54 4.54
N TRP A 15 5.92 2.33 5.62
CA TRP A 15 6.50 1.59 6.75
C TRP A 15 6.59 0.08 6.53
N ASP A 16 6.01 -0.45 5.45
CA ASP A 16 6.17 -1.85 5.05
C ASP A 16 7.64 -2.20 4.70
N ILE A 17 8.48 -1.21 4.41
CA ILE A 17 9.89 -1.38 4.06
C ILE A 17 10.80 -1.20 5.29
N THR A 18 10.37 -0.40 6.28
CA THR A 18 11.24 0.05 7.38
C THR A 18 11.06 -0.70 8.70
N ASN A 19 10.24 -1.75 8.71
CA ASN A 19 10.10 -2.73 9.81
C ASN A 19 10.01 -2.08 11.22
N PRO A 20 8.94 -1.33 11.51
CA PRO A 20 8.70 -0.73 12.82
C PRO A 20 8.70 -1.80 13.95
N PRO A 21 9.35 -1.55 15.10
CA PRO A 21 9.64 -2.57 16.11
C PRO A 21 8.44 -3.22 16.81
N ASN A 22 7.19 -2.78 16.54
CA ASN A 22 6.01 -3.17 17.32
C ASN A 22 4.96 -3.99 16.55
N ASN A 23 5.18 -4.37 15.27
CA ASN A 23 4.24 -5.23 14.54
C ASN A 23 4.88 -6.15 13.46
N PRO A 24 5.57 -7.22 13.89
CA PRO A 24 6.31 -8.09 12.97
C PRO A 24 5.42 -8.86 12.00
N THR A 25 4.19 -9.20 12.37
CA THR A 25 3.27 -9.93 11.50
C THR A 25 2.78 -9.06 10.35
N TYR A 26 2.55 -7.77 10.60
CA TYR A 26 2.16 -6.80 9.57
C TYR A 26 3.30 -6.60 8.58
N ASP A 27 4.52 -6.40 9.08
CA ASP A 27 5.70 -6.21 8.24
C ASP A 27 6.01 -7.44 7.38
N ALA A 28 5.94 -8.64 7.96
CA ALA A 28 6.13 -9.89 7.23
C ALA A 28 5.06 -10.09 6.14
N SER A 29 3.79 -9.79 6.45
CA SER A 29 2.69 -9.90 5.47
C SER A 29 2.91 -8.95 4.30
N LYS A 30 3.45 -7.76 4.54
CA LYS A 30 3.66 -6.74 3.53
C LYS A 30 4.93 -6.96 2.71
N ALA A 31 6.00 -7.45 3.33
CA ALA A 31 7.18 -7.94 2.63
C ALA A 31 6.84 -9.13 1.71
N ALA A 32 5.93 -10.02 2.12
CA ALA A 32 5.44 -11.10 1.28
C ALA A 32 4.73 -10.58 0.01
N VAL A 33 3.94 -9.51 0.13
CA VAL A 33 3.28 -8.87 -1.03
C VAL A 33 4.31 -8.24 -1.98
N MET A 34 5.35 -7.60 -1.45
CA MET A 34 6.45 -7.08 -2.29
C MET A 34 7.16 -8.18 -3.06
N ASN A 35 7.48 -9.30 -2.39
CA ASN A 35 8.11 -10.46 -3.02
C ASN A 35 7.21 -11.10 -4.08
N LEU A 36 5.91 -11.22 -3.83
CA LEU A 36 4.94 -11.72 -4.79
C LEU A 36 4.88 -10.82 -6.04
N ALA A 37 4.81 -9.50 -5.86
CA ALA A 37 4.84 -8.55 -6.98
C ALA A 37 6.12 -8.68 -7.81
N GLY A 38 7.27 -8.84 -7.14
CA GLY A 38 8.56 -9.07 -7.78
C GLY A 38 8.59 -10.37 -8.60
N GLN A 39 8.15 -11.48 -8.01
CA GLN A 39 8.07 -12.78 -8.70
C GLN A 39 7.11 -12.73 -9.90
N MET A 40 5.92 -12.14 -9.72
CA MET A 40 4.97 -11.95 -10.81
C MET A 40 5.54 -11.09 -11.95
N SER A 41 6.34 -10.06 -11.64
CA SER A 41 6.97 -9.23 -12.67
C SER A 41 7.98 -10.02 -13.52
N LEU A 42 8.66 -11.00 -12.92
CA LEU A 42 9.60 -11.89 -13.62
C LEU A 42 8.86 -12.94 -14.46
N ASP A 43 7.84 -13.57 -13.87
CA ASP A 43 7.07 -14.63 -14.53
C ASP A 43 6.30 -14.10 -15.74
N LEU A 44 5.80 -12.87 -15.66
CA LEU A 44 4.98 -12.25 -16.70
C LEU A 44 5.78 -11.39 -17.69
N ARG A 45 7.11 -11.30 -17.57
CA ARG A 45 7.95 -10.38 -18.37
C ARG A 45 7.85 -10.55 -19.90
N ASN A 46 7.44 -11.74 -20.36
CA ASN A 46 7.28 -12.07 -21.78
C ASN A 46 5.81 -12.05 -22.24
N MET A 47 4.89 -11.63 -21.36
CA MET A 47 3.46 -11.50 -21.66
C MET A 47 3.10 -10.02 -21.88
N VAL A 48 1.89 -9.76 -22.34
CA VAL A 48 1.33 -8.40 -22.47
C VAL A 48 0.84 -7.81 -21.14
N ILE A 49 1.24 -8.40 -20.01
CA ILE A 49 0.77 -8.07 -18.66
C ILE A 49 1.89 -7.36 -17.90
N TRP A 50 1.60 -6.17 -17.39
CA TRP A 50 2.55 -5.36 -16.63
C TRP A 50 2.21 -5.40 -15.14
N VAL A 51 3.24 -5.49 -14.28
CA VAL A 51 3.07 -5.49 -12.82
C VAL A 51 3.76 -4.26 -12.24
N TYR A 52 3.00 -3.45 -11.51
CA TYR A 52 3.50 -2.25 -10.81
C TYR A 52 3.31 -2.39 -9.31
N PHE A 53 4.37 -2.10 -8.55
CA PHE A 53 4.34 -2.06 -7.11
C PHE A 53 4.49 -0.61 -6.64
N LEU A 54 3.39 -0.02 -6.16
CA LEU A 54 3.33 1.37 -5.71
C LEU A 54 3.46 1.43 -4.19
N VAL A 55 4.44 2.20 -3.72
CA VAL A 55 4.66 2.45 -2.28
C VAL A 55 4.50 3.94 -2.00
N PRO A 56 3.28 4.43 -1.75
CA PRO A 56 3.07 5.78 -1.23
C PRO A 56 3.79 6.02 0.09
N GLY A 57 4.23 7.27 0.25
CA GLY A 57 4.68 7.84 1.52
C GLY A 57 3.52 8.07 2.49
N TRP A 58 3.49 9.23 3.13
CA TRP A 58 2.34 9.61 3.97
C TRP A 58 1.12 9.85 3.08
N ALA A 59 0.07 9.07 3.29
CA ALA A 59 -1.19 9.19 2.58
C ALA A 59 -2.28 9.63 3.57
N PHE A 60 -3.11 10.59 3.18
CA PHE A 60 -4.31 10.95 3.93
C PHE A 60 -5.32 9.79 3.84
N ALA A 61 -5.39 8.95 4.88
CA ALA A 61 -6.48 7.99 5.02
C ALA A 61 -7.61 8.61 5.84
N GLU A 62 -8.86 8.17 5.65
CA GLU A 62 -10.01 8.71 6.40
C GLU A 62 -9.83 8.62 7.94
N GLY A 63 -9.03 7.68 8.44
CA GLY A 63 -8.68 7.57 9.86
C GLY A 63 -7.52 8.46 10.32
N SER A 64 -6.84 9.17 9.42
CA SER A 64 -5.70 10.06 9.72
C SER A 64 -6.13 11.46 10.15
N VAL A 65 -7.40 11.82 9.95
CA VAL A 65 -7.97 13.08 10.44
C VAL A 65 -8.41 12.88 11.89
N SER A 66 -7.61 13.37 12.84
CA SER A 66 -8.15 13.65 14.17
C SER A 66 -9.29 14.64 13.99
N LYS A 67 -10.53 14.28 14.35
CA LYS A 67 -11.63 15.23 14.57
C LYS A 67 -11.24 16.18 15.71
N SER A 68 -10.40 17.17 15.41
CA SER A 68 -10.14 18.30 16.30
C SER A 68 -11.32 19.25 16.14
N GLY A 69 -12.35 19.01 16.95
CA GLY A 69 -13.59 19.76 16.94
C GLY A 69 -14.50 19.33 18.09
N ALA A 70 -13.92 19.12 19.27
CA ALA A 70 -14.70 19.04 20.50
C ALA A 70 -14.88 20.48 21.01
N GLU A 71 -16.03 21.10 20.71
CA GLU A 71 -16.46 22.30 21.40
C GLU A 71 -16.52 22.00 22.91
N LYS A 72 -15.77 22.78 23.69
CA LYS A 72 -15.78 22.73 25.14
C LYS A 72 -17.15 23.20 25.63
N SER A 73 -18.01 22.26 26.03
CA SER A 73 -19.26 22.59 26.71
C SER A 73 -18.93 23.36 28.00
N VAL A 74 -19.29 24.64 28.05
CA VAL A 74 -19.21 25.45 29.26
C VAL A 74 -20.48 25.16 30.05
N ALA A 75 -20.32 24.53 31.21
CA ALA A 75 -21.40 24.34 32.17
C ALA A 75 -21.89 25.71 32.67
N ALA A 76 -23.19 25.92 32.59
CA ALA A 76 -23.94 26.97 33.28
C ALA A 76 -25.14 26.32 33.98
#